data_AF-A0A381X903-F1
#
_entry.id   AF-A0A381X903-F1
#
_cell.length_a   1.000
_cell.length_b   1.000
_cell.length_c   1.000
_cell.angle_alpha   90.00
_cell.angle_beta   90.00
_cell.angle_gamma   90.00
#
_symmetry.space_group_name_H-M   'P 1'
#
loop_
_entity.id
_entity.type
_entity.pdbx_description
1 polymer ?
#
loop_
_entity_poly.entity_id
_entity_poly.type
_entity_poly.pdbx_seq_one_letter_code
_entity_poly.pdbx_strand_id
1 'polypeptide(L)'
;MIARTFLRIFLLFILGAPLLFTIGDVIEKIDQYFDRGLTVGEVALAYLFIIPEFVSWSFPIAALIAAVFTIHSMTQHREVMAAKAGGISFHR
;
A
#
# COMPACT_ATOMS: atom_id res chain seq x y z
N MET A 1 7.26 -13.01 -14.95
CA MET A 1 6.80 -13.58 -13.67
C MET A 1 6.94 -12.58 -12.53
N ILE A 2 8.14 -12.03 -12.30
CA ILE A 2 8.44 -11.04 -11.25
C ILE A 2 7.51 -9.81 -11.30
N ALA A 3 7.35 -9.18 -12.48
CA ALA A 3 6.48 -8.01 -12.64
C ALA A 3 5.01 -8.29 -12.26
N ARG A 4 4.50 -9.50 -12.54
CA ARG A 4 3.14 -9.90 -12.18
C ARG A 4 3.00 -10.04 -10.66
N THR A 5 3.99 -10.63 -9.99
CA THR A 5 4.01 -10.75 -8.53
C THR A 5 4.09 -9.39 -7.87
N PHE A 6 4.99 -8.52 -8.33
CA PHE A 6 5.11 -7.15 -7.86
C PHE A 6 3.80 -6.39 -8.02
N LEU A 7 3.23 -6.37 -9.23
CA LEU A 7 2.02 -5.61 -9.53
C LEU A 7 0.81 -6.12 -8.72
N ARG A 8 0.72 -7.43 -8.49
CA ARG A 8 -0.32 -8.01 -7.63
C ARG A 8 -0.23 -7.53 -6.18
N ILE A 9 0.98 -7.56 -5.61
CA ILE A 9 1.20 -7.13 -4.21
C ILE A 9 1.04 -5.61 -4.09
N PHE A 10 1.57 -4.86 -5.07
CA PHE A 10 1.44 -3.41 -5.13
C PHE A 10 -0.03 -2.98 -5.19
N LEU A 11 -0.83 -3.57 -6.08
CA LEU A 11 -2.26 -3.27 -6.19
C LEU A 11 -3.04 -3.68 -4.93
N LEU A 12 -2.66 -4.78 -4.28
CA LEU A 12 -3.28 -5.16 -3.01
C LEU A 12 -3.03 -4.10 -1.93
N PHE A 13 -1.78 -3.63 -1.81
CA PHE A 13 -1.40 -2.64 -0.80
C PHE A 13 -1.92 -1.24 -1.10
N ILE A 14 -1.93 -0.81 -2.36
CA ILE A 14 -2.42 0.53 -2.73
C ILE A 14 -3.93 0.66 -2.55
N LEU A 15 -4.68 -0.44 -2.54
CA LEU A 15 -6.11 -0.45 -2.22
C LEU A 15 -6.36 -0.65 -0.72
N GLY A 16 -5.55 -1.47 -0.05
CA GLY A 16 -5.70 -1.75 1.38
C GLY A 16 -5.21 -0.64 2.30
N ALA A 17 -4.10 0.01 1.97
CA ALA A 17 -3.50 1.05 2.82
C ALA A 17 -4.37 2.30 2.97
N PRO A 18 -5.01 2.85 1.92
CA PRO A 18 -5.92 3.98 2.06
C PRO A 18 -7.12 3.65 2.96
N LEU A 19 -7.64 2.42 2.90
CA LEU A 19 -8.72 1.97 3.78
C LEU A 19 -8.27 2.01 5.25
N LEU A 20 -7.05 1.54 5.52
CA LEU A 20 -6.47 1.57 6.86
C LEU A 20 -6.27 3.01 7.37
N PHE A 21 -5.79 3.91 6.50
CA PHE A 21 -5.65 5.33 6.81
C PHE A 21 -6.99 6.00 7.10
N THR A 22 -8.04 5.70 6.34
CA THR A 22 -9.39 6.19 6.62
C THR A 22 -9.88 5.75 7.99
N ILE A 23 -9.70 4.47 8.36
CA ILE A 23 -10.10 3.99 9.68
C ILE A 23 -9.33 4.71 10.79
N GLY A 24 -8.01 4.86 10.63
CA GLY A 24 -7.18 5.60 11.58
C GLY A 24 -7.63 7.05 11.77
N ASP A 25 -7.87 7.76 10.66
CA ASP A 25 -8.31 9.15 10.67
C ASP A 25 -9.69 9.33 11.29
N VAL A 26 -10.62 8.40 11.03
CA VAL A 26 -11.97 8.40 11.63
C VAL A 26 -11.87 8.25 13.14
N ILE A 27 -11.07 7.29 13.62
CA ILE A 27 -10.92 7.03 15.06
C ILE A 27 -10.30 8.26 15.76
N GLU A 28 -9.30 8.90 15.16
CA GLU A 28 -8.63 10.06 15.75
C GLU A 28 -9.55 11.29 15.82
N LYS A 29 -10.40 11.48 14.81
CA LYS A 29 -11.29 12.65 14.70
C LYS A 29 -12.71 12.41 15.19
N ILE A 30 -13.02 11.22 15.72
CA ILE A 30 -14.39 10.84 16.08
C ILE A 30 -14.99 11.81 17.09
N ASP A 31 -14.24 12.17 18.14
CA ASP A 31 -14.69 13.09 19.18
C ASP A 31 -14.97 14.50 18.61
N GLN A 32 -14.12 14.98 17.70
CA GLN A 32 -14.31 16.28 17.04
C GLN A 32 -15.53 16.29 16.11
N TYR A 33 -15.86 15.17 15.48
CA TYR A 33 -17.05 15.05 14.64
C TYR A 33 -18.33 15.11 15.47
N PHE A 34 -18.33 14.46 16.63
CA PHE A 34 -19.44 14.52 17.59
C PHE A 34 -19.61 15.94 18.17
N ASP A 35 -18.52 16.60 18.58
CA ASP A 35 -18.57 17.95 19.16
C ASP A 35 -19.06 19.02 18.17
N ARG A 36 -18.82 18.81 16.86
CA ARG A 36 -19.22 19.74 15.80
C ARG A 36 -20.62 19.49 15.24
N GLY A 37 -21.32 18.44 15.68
CA GLY A 37 -22.67 18.10 15.20
C GLY A 37 -22.73 17.75 13.71
N LEU A 38 -21.61 17.30 13.13
CA LEU A 38 -21.54 16.97 11.70
C LEU A 38 -22.43 15.76 11.39
N THR A 39 -23.17 15.84 10.29
CA THR A 39 -23.96 14.69 9.85
C THR A 39 -23.06 13.63 9.23
N VAL A 40 -23.38 12.35 9.44
CA VAL A 40 -22.60 11.21 8.90
C VAL A 40 -22.43 11.30 7.38
N GLY A 41 -23.40 11.89 6.67
CA GLY A 41 -23.34 12.11 5.23
C GLY A 41 -22.28 13.13 4.79
N GLU A 42 -22.09 14.21 5.54
CA GLU A 42 -21.06 15.22 5.26
C GLU A 42 -19.65 14.66 5.48
N VAL A 43 -19.48 13.87 6.54
CA VAL A 43 -18.23 13.17 6.83
C VAL A 43 -17.89 12.17 5.72
N ALA A 44 -18.87 11.38 5.27
CA ALA A 44 -18.66 10.43 4.17
C ALA A 44 -18.25 11.12 2.86
N LEU A 45 -18.86 12.27 2.53
CA LEU A 45 -18.47 13.07 1.36
C LEU A 45 -17.06 13.62 1.49
N ALA A 46 -16.68 14.12 2.67
CA ALA A 46 -15.32 14.60 2.92
C ALA A 46 -14.28 13.49 2.72
N TYR A 47 -14.55 12.28 3.22
CA TYR A 47 -13.65 11.14 3.01
C TYR A 47 -13.58 10.69 1.55
N LEU A 48 -14.66 10.84 0.77
CA LEU A 48 -14.59 10.54 -0.67
C LEU A 48 -13.57 11.43 -1.40
N PHE A 49 -13.48 12.70 -1.01
CA PHE A 49 -12.50 13.64 -1.57
C PHE A 49 -11.08 13.46 -1.01
N ILE A 50 -10.93 12.91 0.19
CA ILE A 50 -9.61 12.68 0.82
C ILE A 50 -8.94 11.37 0.36
N ILE A 51 -9.73 10.38 -0.09
CA ILE A 51 -9.20 9.08 -0.55
C ILE A 51 -8.07 9.21 -1.60
N PRO A 52 -8.15 10.06 -2.64
CA PRO A 52 -7.06 10.24 -3.60
C PRO A 52 -5.73 10.69 -2.97
N GLU A 53 -5.81 11.50 -1.91
CA GLU A 53 -4.64 11.93 -1.14
C GLU A 53 -4.04 10.77 -0.36
N PHE A 54 -4.86 9.96 0.31
CA PHE A 54 -4.41 8.76 1.00
C PHE A 54 -3.79 7.73 0.04
N VAL A 55 -4.35 7.58 -1.17
CA VAL A 55 -3.74 6.77 -2.23
C VAL A 55 -2.35 7.29 -2.59
N SER A 56 -2.20 8.60 -2.76
CA SER A 56 -0.92 9.24 -3.09
C SER A 56 0.13 9.04 -2.00
N TRP A 57 -0.25 9.15 -0.73
CA TRP A 57 0.64 8.87 0.41
C TRP A 57 0.99 7.40 0.54
N SER A 58 0.05 6.51 0.22
CA SER A 58 0.28 5.06 0.27
C SER A 58 1.18 4.55 -0.86
N PHE A 59 1.30 5.30 -1.96
CA PHE A 59 2.02 4.89 -3.16
C PHE A 59 3.48 4.46 -2.92
N PRO A 60 4.35 5.28 -2.28
CA PRO A 60 5.74 4.88 -2.00
C PRO A 60 5.83 3.70 -1.03
N ILE A 61 4.93 3.64 -0.04
CA ILE A 61 4.90 2.56 0.95
C ILE A 61 4.53 1.23 0.28
N ALA A 62 3.48 1.24 -0.54
CA ALA A 62 3.04 0.08 -1.32
C ALA A 62 4.15 -0.40 -2.27
N ALA A 63 4.89 0.53 -2.91
CA ALA A 63 6.00 0.19 -3.80
C ALA A 63 7.13 -0.55 -3.07
N LEU A 64 7.53 -0.05 -1.89
CA LEU A 64 8.56 -0.69 -1.06
C LEU A 64 8.13 -2.07 -0.60
N ILE A 65 6.91 -2.19 -0.08
CA ILE A 65 6.36 -3.47 0.39
C ILE A 65 6.30 -4.48 -0.77
N ALA A 66 5.76 -4.06 -1.93
CA ALA A 66 5.69 -4.92 -3.11
C ALA A 66 7.08 -5.38 -3.58
N ALA A 67 8.08 -4.50 -3.57
CA ALA A 67 9.46 -4.85 -3.92
C ALA A 67 10.03 -5.88 -2.94
N VAL A 68 9.91 -5.62 -1.63
CA VAL A 68 10.42 -6.50 -0.57
C VAL A 68 9.79 -7.90 -0.66
N PHE A 69 8.47 -7.98 -0.74
CA PHE A 69 7.79 -9.28 -0.80
C PHE A 69 8.05 -10.02 -2.12
N THR A 70 8.23 -9.32 -3.23
CA THR A 70 8.61 -9.94 -4.51
C THR A 70 10.00 -10.56 -4.41
N ILE A 71 10.99 -9.84 -3.87
CA ILE A 71 12.36 -10.35 -3.67
C ILE A 71 12.35 -11.51 -2.66
N HIS A 72 11.57 -11.40 -1.59
CA HIS A 72 11.41 -12.46 -0.60
C HIS A 72 10.88 -13.75 -1.25
N SER A 73 9.84 -13.66 -2.08
CA SER A 73 9.27 -14.79 -2.81
C SER A 73 10.30 -15.46 -3.74
N MET A 74 11.10 -14.68 -4.46
CA MET A 74 12.19 -15.19 -5.30
C MET A 74 13.27 -15.88 -4.47
N THR A 75 13.56 -15.36 -3.28
CA THR A 75 14.55 -15.94 -2.36
C THR A 75 14.09 -17.31 -1.85
N GLN A 76 12.80 -17.44 -1.49
CA GLN A 76 12.24 -18.71 -1.03
C GLN A 76 12.32 -19.82 -2.08
N HIS A 77 12.11 -19.49 -3.35
CA HIS A 77 12.19 -20.43 -4.47
C HIS A 77 13.60 -20.58 -5.06
N ARG A 78 14.63 -20.00 -4.41
CA ARG A 78 16.03 -19.98 -4.88
C ARG A 78 16.22 -19.35 -6.27
N GLU A 79 15.23 -18.59 -6.77
CA GLU A 79 15.31 -17.91 -8.08
C GLU A 79 16.41 -16.85 -8.09
N VAL A 80 16.61 -16.14 -6.96
CA VAL A 80 17.71 -15.17 -6.78
C VAL A 80 19.08 -15.86 -6.90
N MET A 81 19.22 -17.05 -6.33
CA MET A 81 20.47 -17.82 -6.36
C MET A 81 20.73 -18.40 -7.75
N ALA A 82 19.70 -18.90 -8.42
CA ALA A 82 19.79 -19.39 -9.80
C ALA A 82 20.17 -18.25 -10.77
N ALA A 83 19.58 -17.07 -10.63
CA ALA A 83 19.93 -15.90 -11.43
C ALA A 83 21.42 -15.53 -11.27
N LYS A 84 21.91 -15.53 -10.02
CA LYS A 84 23.33 -15.26 -9.73
C LYS A 84 24.26 -16.32 -10.31
N ALA A 85 23.91 -17.61 -10.16
CA ALA A 85 24.70 -18.73 -10.71
C ALA A 85 24.69 -18.75 -12.25
N GLY A 86 23.63 -18.25 -12.88
CA GLY A 86 23.52 -18.05 -14.32
C GLY A 86 24.30 -16.84 -14.86
N GLY A 87 25.11 -16.18 -14.04
CA GLY A 87 25.96 -15.05 -14.46
C GLY A 87 25.30 -13.67 -14.42
N ILE A 88 24.09 -13.54 -13.86
CA ILE A 88 23.43 -12.24 -13.70
C ILE A 88 24.02 -11.54 -12.47
N SER A 89 24.85 -10.51 -12.69
CA SER A 89 25.43 -9.66 -11.64
C SER A 89 24.39 -8.70 -11.05
N PHE A 90 24.40 -8.55 -9.72
CA PHE A 90 23.62 -7.53 -8.98
C PHE A 90 24.32 -6.17 -8.92
N HIS A 91 25.58 -6.09 -9.33
CA HIS A 91 26.31 -4.83 -9.42
C HIS A 91 26.17 -4.27 -10.84
N ARG A 92 25.33 -3.24 -10.96
CA ARG A 92 25.46 -2.18 -11.95
C ARG A 92 24.98 -0.88 -11.32
#